data_AF-A0A2P8DDV2-F1
#
_entry.id   AF-A0A2P8DDV2-F1
#
_cell.length_a   1.000
_cell.length_b   1.000
_cell.length_c   1.000
_cell.angle_alpha   90.00
_cell.angle_beta   90.00
_cell.angle_gamma   90.00
#
_symmetry.space_group_name_H-M   'P 1'
#
loop_
_entity.id
_entity.type
_entity.pdbx_description
1 polymer ?
#
loop_
_entity_poly.entity_id
_entity_poly.type
_entity_poly.pdbx_seq_one_letter_code
_entity_poly.pdbx_strand_id
1 'polypeptide(L)'
;MKRFDWYDTIHGLDAEADCLRIVQILGAHEFPWDLEQALGLALYRTYAVPSIGELLGRTREFTDRPQHRYDDTALILSEMVEHGFETGRGRDALRRMNQMHRSYTISNGDYLYVLSTFVVMPVRWLNDLGFGWRRLSDHEIAASTNYYRGLGRHMGIKDIPADYAGFRAYFESYEAEHFAYSEGGRRTSDATLDIMVGFYPRWQRPLIRPFTMGLLDDRLVEAFRYDRPSRFWRAASPGAVRLRARIVRFMPPREKPRWARMNPNIRSYPDGFHPSRIGTFPQGCPVPHDLATVDAPAEGARVPAPGQAADAASGGPASGGPDR
;
A
#
# COMPACT_ATOMS: atom_id res chain seq x y z
N MET A 1 0.73 -26.45 -12.21
CA MET A 1 1.54 -25.29 -12.65
C MET A 1 3.01 -25.47 -12.24
N LYS A 2 4.00 -25.14 -13.09
CA LYS A 2 5.44 -25.14 -12.76
C LYS A 2 5.87 -23.79 -12.19
N ARG A 3 7.05 -23.76 -11.54
CA ARG A 3 7.54 -22.60 -10.76
C ARG A 3 7.62 -21.29 -11.55
N PHE A 4 7.91 -21.37 -12.85
CA PHE A 4 8.12 -20.20 -13.73
C PHE A 4 6.98 -19.98 -14.73
N ASP A 5 5.85 -20.70 -14.65
CA ASP A 5 4.76 -20.53 -15.63
C ASP A 5 4.22 -19.09 -15.65
N TRP A 6 4.14 -18.41 -14.50
CA TRP A 6 3.76 -17.00 -14.44
C TRP A 6 4.81 -16.07 -15.00
N TYR A 7 6.10 -16.38 -14.81
CA TYR A 7 7.19 -15.64 -15.43
C TYR A 7 7.09 -15.74 -16.95
N ASP A 8 6.90 -16.95 -17.49
CA ASP A 8 6.75 -17.16 -18.93
C ASP A 8 5.50 -16.45 -19.47
N THR A 9 4.40 -16.49 -18.72
CA THR A 9 3.17 -15.74 -19.05
C THR A 9 3.44 -14.23 -19.13
N ILE A 10 4.13 -13.67 -18.13
CA ILE A 10 4.49 -12.24 -18.11
C ILE A 10 5.35 -11.85 -19.31
N HIS A 11 6.31 -12.70 -19.70
CA HIS A 11 7.23 -12.40 -20.82
C HIS A 11 6.61 -12.65 -22.20
N GLY A 12 5.39 -13.19 -22.26
CA GLY A 12 4.55 -13.20 -23.46
C GLY A 12 3.64 -11.97 -23.59
N LEU A 13 3.56 -11.10 -22.58
CA LEU A 13 2.75 -9.89 -22.55
C LEU A 13 3.59 -8.64 -22.87
N ASP A 14 2.97 -7.59 -23.41
CA ASP A 14 3.64 -6.32 -23.69
C ASP A 14 3.76 -5.44 -22.43
N ALA A 15 4.95 -4.92 -22.14
CA ALA A 15 5.20 -4.13 -20.92
C ALA A 15 4.49 -2.77 -20.90
N GLU A 16 3.97 -2.27 -22.01
CA GLU A 16 3.21 -1.02 -22.05
C GLU A 16 1.70 -1.29 -22.13
N ALA A 17 1.28 -2.05 -23.14
CA ALA A 17 -0.13 -2.33 -23.40
C ALA A 17 -0.76 -3.25 -22.33
N ASP A 18 -0.01 -4.24 -21.83
CA ASP A 18 -0.49 -5.22 -20.86
C ASP A 18 0.04 -4.96 -19.44
N CYS A 19 0.56 -3.76 -19.17
CA CYS A 19 1.18 -3.41 -17.89
C CYS A 19 0.29 -3.73 -16.67
N LEU A 20 -1.01 -3.47 -16.75
CA LEU A 20 -1.99 -3.83 -15.72
C LEU A 20 -1.97 -5.34 -15.44
N ARG A 21 -2.01 -6.16 -16.48
CA ARG A 21 -2.05 -7.63 -16.34
C ARG A 21 -0.76 -8.15 -15.73
N ILE A 22 0.39 -7.58 -16.10
CA ILE A 22 1.69 -7.93 -15.51
C ILE A 22 1.69 -7.57 -14.01
N VAL A 23 1.27 -6.36 -13.64
CA VAL A 23 1.19 -5.93 -12.23
C VAL A 23 0.22 -6.81 -11.42
N GLN A 24 -0.90 -7.22 -12.01
CA GLN A 24 -1.82 -8.18 -11.38
C GLN A 24 -1.17 -9.53 -11.11
N ILE A 25 -0.42 -10.09 -12.07
CA ILE A 25 0.29 -11.37 -11.88
C ILE A 25 1.36 -11.21 -10.80
N LEU A 26 2.16 -10.15 -10.87
CA LEU A 26 3.19 -9.86 -9.88
C LEU A 26 2.62 -9.74 -8.46
N GLY A 27 1.54 -8.97 -8.31
CA GLY A 27 0.93 -8.69 -7.01
C GLY A 27 0.01 -9.76 -6.46
N ALA A 28 -0.68 -10.54 -7.29
CA ALA A 28 -1.65 -11.53 -6.81
C ALA A 28 -1.08 -12.96 -6.77
N HIS A 29 -0.04 -13.25 -7.57
CA HIS A 29 0.49 -14.61 -7.73
C HIS A 29 1.96 -14.72 -7.33
N GLU A 30 2.84 -13.92 -7.92
CA GLU A 30 4.30 -14.10 -7.78
C GLU A 30 4.84 -13.60 -6.43
N PHE A 31 4.40 -12.41 -6.01
CA PHE A 31 4.97 -11.66 -4.88
C PHE A 31 3.93 -11.03 -3.94
N PRO A 32 2.77 -11.66 -3.63
CA PRO A 32 1.69 -10.99 -2.90
C PRO A 32 2.10 -10.48 -1.52
N TRP A 33 2.85 -11.27 -0.76
CA TRP A 33 3.36 -10.82 0.54
C TRP A 33 4.48 -9.78 0.38
N ASP A 34 5.37 -9.99 -0.58
CA ASP A 34 6.54 -9.12 -0.77
C ASP A 34 6.14 -7.71 -1.24
N LEU A 35 5.19 -7.60 -2.17
CA LEU A 35 4.65 -6.30 -2.59
C LEU A 35 3.83 -5.63 -1.48
N GLU A 36 3.06 -6.38 -0.71
CA GLU A 36 2.35 -5.85 0.48
C GLU A 36 3.34 -5.21 1.47
N GLN A 37 4.43 -5.92 1.81
CA GLN A 37 5.45 -5.37 2.72
C GLN A 37 6.21 -4.20 2.10
N ALA A 38 6.59 -4.28 0.82
CA ALA A 38 7.32 -3.22 0.13
C ALA A 38 6.51 -1.92 0.06
N LEU A 39 5.21 -2.02 -0.25
CA LEU A 39 4.30 -0.88 -0.30
C LEU A 39 3.96 -0.35 1.10
N GLY A 40 3.89 -1.23 2.10
CA GLY A 40 3.81 -0.80 3.50
C GLY A 40 5.00 0.06 3.91
N LEU A 41 6.22 -0.34 3.53
CA LEU A 41 7.42 0.48 3.74
C LEU A 41 7.39 1.74 2.88
N ALA A 42 6.91 1.67 1.64
CA ALA A 42 6.76 2.84 0.77
C ALA A 42 5.90 3.94 1.43
N LEU A 43 4.73 3.57 1.97
CA LEU A 43 3.87 4.47 2.74
C LEU A 43 4.58 5.02 3.97
N TYR A 44 5.28 4.15 4.72
CA TYR A 44 6.00 4.56 5.92
C TYR A 44 7.06 5.64 5.66
N ARG A 45 7.72 5.59 4.50
CA ARG A 45 8.69 6.61 4.08
C ARG A 45 8.09 7.98 3.87
N THR A 46 6.81 8.04 3.51
CA THR A 46 6.12 9.32 3.30
C THR A 46 5.98 10.12 4.60
N TYR A 47 5.96 9.44 5.75
CA TYR A 47 5.83 10.12 7.05
C TYR A 47 7.10 10.89 7.44
N ALA A 48 8.25 10.54 6.84
CA ALA A 48 9.53 11.21 7.08
C ALA A 48 9.68 12.52 6.28
N VAL A 49 8.73 12.85 5.42
CA VAL A 49 8.66 14.14 4.72
C VAL A 49 7.74 15.06 5.54
N PRO A 50 8.23 16.17 6.13
CA PRO A 50 7.44 16.99 7.06
C PRO A 50 6.10 17.50 6.51
N SER A 51 6.04 17.92 5.23
CA SER A 51 4.77 18.37 4.60
C SER A 51 3.70 17.28 4.63
N ILE A 52 4.09 16.03 4.37
CA ILE A 52 3.21 14.87 4.37
C ILE A 52 2.94 14.41 5.81
N GLY A 53 3.99 14.23 6.62
CA GLY A 53 3.89 13.76 8.00
C GLY A 53 3.02 14.65 8.88
N GLU A 54 3.15 15.99 8.78
CA GLU A 54 2.30 16.92 9.52
C GLU A 54 0.85 16.91 9.04
N LEU A 55 0.62 16.78 7.73
CA LEU A 55 -0.74 16.60 7.21
C LEU A 55 -1.38 15.33 7.79
N LEU A 56 -0.69 14.20 7.71
CA LEU A 56 -1.19 12.93 8.24
C LEU A 56 -1.43 12.98 9.76
N GLY A 57 -0.51 13.61 10.50
CA GLY A 57 -0.66 13.82 11.94
C GLY A 57 -1.88 14.67 12.30
N ARG A 58 -2.13 15.75 11.55
CA ARG A 58 -3.31 16.61 11.75
C ARG A 58 -4.62 15.92 11.42
N THR A 59 -4.66 15.07 10.39
CA THR A 59 -5.89 14.32 10.09
C THR A 59 -6.28 13.34 11.20
N ARG A 60 -5.34 12.88 12.04
CA ARG A 60 -5.55 11.89 13.11
C ARG A 60 -6.12 10.53 12.70
N GLU A 61 -6.37 10.28 11.42
CA GLU A 61 -6.88 8.99 10.95
C GLU A 61 -5.90 7.85 11.25
N PHE A 62 -4.60 8.12 11.20
CA PHE A 62 -3.57 7.14 11.55
C PHE A 62 -3.44 6.90 13.06
N THR A 63 -3.82 7.85 13.92
CA THR A 63 -3.69 7.71 15.38
C THR A 63 -4.96 7.19 16.03
N ASP A 64 -6.12 7.71 15.59
CA ASP A 64 -7.41 7.48 16.23
C ASP A 64 -8.17 6.33 15.55
N ARG A 65 -7.92 6.11 14.25
CA ARG A 65 -8.56 5.05 13.44
C ARG A 65 -7.54 4.22 12.63
N PRO A 66 -6.40 3.79 13.21
CA PRO A 66 -5.30 3.15 12.47
C PRO A 66 -5.70 1.92 11.67
N GLN A 67 -6.58 1.06 12.20
CA GLN A 67 -7.07 -0.14 11.50
C GLN A 67 -7.88 0.23 10.27
N HIS A 68 -8.82 1.17 10.38
CA HIS A 68 -9.60 1.64 9.22
C HIS A 68 -8.69 2.26 8.17
N ARG A 69 -7.76 3.13 8.59
CA ARG A 69 -6.84 3.79 7.67
C ARG A 69 -5.95 2.80 6.92
N TYR A 70 -5.49 1.74 7.60
CA TYR A 70 -4.75 0.62 6.99
C TYR A 70 -5.61 -0.10 5.95
N ASP A 71 -6.82 -0.52 6.36
CA ASP A 71 -7.74 -1.28 5.52
C ASP A 71 -8.17 -0.49 4.28
N ASP A 72 -8.55 0.77 4.45
CA ASP A 72 -8.95 1.68 3.37
C ASP A 72 -7.84 1.82 2.32
N THR A 73 -6.60 1.98 2.76
CA THR A 73 -5.47 2.10 1.84
C THR A 73 -5.29 0.82 1.04
N ALA A 74 -5.25 -0.33 1.72
CA ALA A 74 -5.02 -1.62 1.09
C ALA A 74 -6.14 -1.96 0.09
N LEU A 75 -7.40 -1.73 0.47
CA LEU A 75 -8.56 -2.04 -0.37
C LEU A 75 -8.65 -1.11 -1.57
N ILE A 76 -8.55 0.21 -1.39
CA ILE A 76 -8.62 1.17 -2.51
C ILE A 76 -7.51 0.90 -3.55
N LEU A 77 -6.28 0.67 -3.09
CA LEU A 77 -5.16 0.36 -3.99
C LEU A 77 -5.37 -0.99 -4.70
N SER A 78 -5.82 -2.02 -3.98
CA SER A 78 -6.07 -3.34 -4.55
C SER A 78 -7.16 -3.32 -5.62
N GLU A 79 -8.24 -2.54 -5.43
CA GLU A 79 -9.33 -2.43 -6.41
C GLU A 79 -8.86 -1.79 -7.72
N MET A 80 -7.98 -0.79 -7.66
CA MET A 80 -7.36 -0.19 -8.85
C MET A 80 -6.46 -1.18 -9.61
N VAL A 81 -5.72 -2.04 -8.90
CA VAL A 81 -4.87 -3.06 -9.53
C VAL A 81 -5.73 -4.20 -10.10
N GLU A 82 -6.73 -4.66 -9.37
CA GLU A 82 -7.55 -5.81 -9.78
C GLU A 82 -8.48 -5.50 -10.95
N HIS A 83 -9.02 -4.27 -11.01
CA HIS A 83 -10.04 -3.91 -11.99
C HIS A 83 -9.60 -2.85 -13.01
N GLY A 84 -8.40 -2.26 -12.84
CA GLY A 84 -7.90 -1.23 -13.73
C GLY A 84 -8.63 0.11 -13.61
N PHE A 85 -8.50 0.97 -14.62
CA PHE A 85 -9.05 2.33 -14.62
C PHE A 85 -10.31 2.50 -15.49
N GLU A 86 -10.79 1.41 -16.08
CA GLU A 86 -12.03 1.39 -16.85
C GLU A 86 -13.28 1.46 -15.96
N THR A 87 -14.46 1.72 -16.57
CA THR A 87 -15.72 1.86 -15.83
C THR A 87 -15.94 0.64 -14.93
N GLY A 88 -16.11 0.88 -13.63
CA GLY A 88 -16.29 -0.18 -12.64
C GLY A 88 -15.51 0.12 -11.35
N ARG A 89 -15.35 -0.92 -10.52
CA ARG A 89 -14.83 -0.80 -9.15
C ARG A 89 -13.45 -0.14 -9.07
N GLY A 90 -12.55 -0.41 -10.01
CA GLY A 90 -11.21 0.18 -10.03
C GLY A 90 -11.24 1.69 -10.31
N ARG A 91 -12.07 2.15 -11.25
CA ARG A 91 -12.31 3.58 -11.47
C ARG A 91 -13.01 4.24 -10.28
N ASP A 92 -13.94 3.56 -9.63
CA ASP A 92 -14.60 4.08 -8.43
C ASP A 92 -13.62 4.25 -7.26
N ALA A 93 -12.71 3.30 -7.07
CA ALA A 93 -11.62 3.39 -6.10
C ALA A 93 -10.69 4.57 -6.40
N LEU A 94 -10.27 4.74 -7.65
CA LEU A 94 -9.48 5.88 -8.11
C LEU A 94 -10.19 7.22 -7.86
N ARG A 95 -11.50 7.31 -8.16
CA ARG A 95 -12.30 8.50 -7.90
C ARG A 95 -12.40 8.80 -6.41
N ARG A 96 -12.64 7.78 -5.57
CA ARG A 96 -12.69 7.91 -4.11
C ARG A 96 -11.36 8.44 -3.56
N MET A 97 -10.25 7.85 -4.00
CA MET A 97 -8.90 8.30 -3.64
C MET A 97 -8.68 9.78 -4.03
N ASN A 98 -9.00 10.14 -5.27
CA ASN A 98 -8.86 11.52 -5.74
C ASN A 98 -9.76 12.51 -4.97
N GLN A 99 -10.98 12.11 -4.60
CA GLN A 99 -11.88 12.93 -3.78
C GLN A 99 -11.32 13.18 -2.38
N MET A 100 -10.77 12.14 -1.72
CA MET A 100 -10.10 12.30 -0.42
C MET A 100 -8.90 13.24 -0.52
N HIS A 101 -7.99 12.99 -1.48
CA HIS A 101 -6.78 13.80 -1.57
C HIS A 101 -7.04 15.26 -1.96
N ARG A 102 -8.04 15.54 -2.82
CA ARG A 102 -8.42 16.92 -3.21
C ARG A 102 -8.97 17.76 -2.05
N SER A 103 -9.36 17.13 -0.95
CA SER A 103 -9.83 17.85 0.24
C SER A 103 -8.68 18.52 1.01
N TYR A 104 -7.43 18.27 0.62
CA TYR A 104 -6.23 18.82 1.24
C TYR A 104 -5.36 19.54 0.21
N THR A 105 -4.58 20.52 0.67
CA THR A 105 -3.59 21.18 -0.17
C THR A 105 -2.31 20.32 -0.18
N ILE A 106 -2.16 19.48 -1.21
CA ILE A 106 -1.00 18.61 -1.42
C ILE A 106 -0.21 19.12 -2.62
N SER A 107 1.10 19.31 -2.46
CA SER A 107 1.95 19.81 -3.53
C SER A 107 2.12 18.75 -4.64
N ASN A 108 2.42 19.18 -5.88
CA ASN A 108 2.77 18.23 -6.95
C ASN A 108 4.01 17.41 -6.57
N GLY A 109 4.99 18.02 -5.89
CA GLY A 109 6.21 17.35 -5.44
C GLY A 109 5.91 16.19 -4.49
N ASP A 110 5.03 16.41 -3.51
CA ASP A 110 4.59 15.37 -2.57
C ASP A 110 3.83 14.25 -3.30
N TYR A 111 2.92 14.59 -4.21
CA TYR A 111 2.22 13.60 -5.03
C TYR A 111 3.19 12.75 -5.85
N LEU A 112 4.13 13.39 -6.55
CA LEU A 112 5.10 12.71 -7.39
C LEU A 112 6.05 11.85 -6.55
N TYR A 113 6.45 12.32 -5.37
CA TYR A 113 7.26 11.55 -4.44
C TYR A 113 6.53 10.31 -3.95
N VAL A 114 5.29 10.46 -3.48
CA VAL A 114 4.45 9.32 -3.06
C VAL A 114 4.31 8.32 -4.20
N LEU A 115 3.97 8.76 -5.42
CA LEU A 115 3.92 7.89 -6.60
C LEU A 115 5.25 7.18 -6.87
N SER A 116 6.37 7.90 -6.73
CA SER A 116 7.71 7.33 -6.91
C SER A 116 8.01 6.24 -5.89
N THR A 117 7.52 6.36 -4.64
CA THR A 117 7.69 5.30 -3.64
C THR A 117 7.02 3.98 -4.08
N PHE A 118 5.85 4.05 -4.74
CA PHE A 118 5.15 2.86 -5.26
C PHE A 118 5.90 2.18 -6.41
N VAL A 119 6.64 2.93 -7.22
CA VAL A 119 7.47 2.40 -8.31
C VAL A 119 8.79 1.82 -7.78
N VAL A 120 9.47 2.56 -6.91
CA VAL A 120 10.85 2.26 -6.50
C VAL A 120 10.92 1.18 -5.43
N MET A 121 10.03 1.21 -4.45
CA MET A 121 10.15 0.33 -3.27
C MET A 121 9.93 -1.15 -3.57
N PRO A 122 8.98 -1.57 -4.44
CA PRO A 122 8.90 -2.97 -4.90
C PRO A 122 10.21 -3.49 -5.50
N VAL A 123 10.83 -2.71 -6.38
CA VAL A 123 12.09 -3.10 -7.03
C VAL A 123 13.22 -3.13 -6.01
N ARG A 124 13.32 -2.12 -5.13
CA ARG A 124 14.34 -2.11 -4.06
C ARG A 124 14.18 -3.30 -3.10
N TRP A 125 12.94 -3.64 -2.73
CA TRP A 125 12.64 -4.80 -1.89
C TRP A 125 13.10 -6.11 -2.53
N LEU A 126 12.71 -6.35 -3.78
CA LEU A 126 12.96 -7.62 -4.46
C LEU A 126 14.39 -7.74 -4.97
N ASN A 127 14.93 -6.69 -5.61
CA ASN A 127 16.20 -6.73 -6.32
C ASN A 127 17.38 -6.27 -5.44
N ASP A 128 17.28 -5.11 -4.81
CA ASP A 128 18.41 -4.51 -4.08
C ASP A 128 18.60 -5.19 -2.71
N LEU A 129 17.50 -5.46 -1.99
CA LEU A 129 17.54 -6.10 -0.67
C LEU A 129 17.54 -7.64 -0.74
N GLY A 130 17.12 -8.21 -1.88
CA GLY A 130 17.03 -9.64 -2.11
C GLY A 130 15.95 -10.31 -1.27
N PHE A 131 14.86 -9.60 -0.96
CA PHE A 131 13.77 -10.11 -0.13
C PHE A 131 12.74 -10.93 -0.90
N GLY A 132 12.79 -10.88 -2.24
CA GLY A 132 11.99 -11.73 -3.13
C GLY A 132 12.65 -13.09 -3.39
N TRP A 133 11.82 -14.11 -3.64
CA TRP A 133 12.30 -15.46 -4.00
C TRP A 133 13.02 -15.52 -5.35
N ARG A 134 12.77 -14.51 -6.20
CA ARG A 134 13.53 -14.16 -7.41
C ARG A 134 13.55 -12.63 -7.56
N ARG A 135 14.42 -12.15 -8.44
CA ARG A 135 14.47 -10.76 -8.89
C ARG A 135 13.38 -10.50 -9.92
N LEU A 136 12.93 -9.24 -9.99
CA LEU A 136 12.17 -8.73 -11.13
C LEU A 136 13.11 -8.57 -12.34
N SER A 137 12.61 -8.90 -13.53
CA SER A 137 13.26 -8.59 -14.81
C SER A 137 13.05 -7.12 -15.20
N ASP A 138 13.85 -6.62 -16.13
CA ASP A 138 13.67 -5.25 -16.65
C ASP A 138 12.30 -5.06 -17.32
N HIS A 139 11.76 -6.12 -17.94
CA HIS A 139 10.41 -6.15 -18.52
C HIS A 139 9.33 -5.93 -17.46
N GLU A 140 9.44 -6.63 -16.32
CA GLU A 140 8.51 -6.49 -15.19
C GLU A 140 8.60 -5.12 -14.51
N ILE A 141 9.82 -4.56 -14.44
CA ILE A 141 10.07 -3.21 -13.91
C ILE A 141 9.46 -2.15 -14.84
N ALA A 142 9.65 -2.29 -16.16
CA ALA A 142 9.05 -1.41 -17.15
C ALA A 142 7.52 -1.44 -17.08
N ALA A 143 6.92 -2.63 -16.99
CA ALA A 143 5.47 -2.79 -16.84
C ALA A 143 4.93 -2.13 -15.57
N SER A 144 5.57 -2.38 -14.42
CA SER A 144 5.18 -1.74 -13.16
C SER A 144 5.30 -0.21 -13.24
N THR A 145 6.35 0.28 -13.90
CA THR A 145 6.56 1.72 -14.12
C THR A 145 5.45 2.31 -15.01
N ASN A 146 5.09 1.65 -16.11
CA ASN A 146 4.03 2.09 -17.02
C ASN A 146 2.65 2.12 -16.34
N TYR A 147 2.34 1.12 -15.52
CA TYR A 147 1.11 1.11 -14.72
C TYR A 147 1.01 2.33 -13.81
N TYR A 148 2.07 2.62 -13.04
CA TYR A 148 2.07 3.77 -12.12
C TYR A 148 2.15 5.12 -12.86
N ARG A 149 2.77 5.19 -14.05
CA ARG A 149 2.65 6.36 -14.94
C ARG A 149 1.19 6.61 -15.33
N GLY A 150 0.46 5.55 -15.68
CA GLY A 150 -0.98 5.60 -15.94
C GLY A 150 -1.77 6.11 -14.74
N LEU A 151 -1.53 5.54 -13.55
CA LEU A 151 -2.16 5.99 -12.31
C LEU A 151 -1.90 7.48 -12.03
N GLY A 152 -0.63 7.91 -12.13
CA GLY A 152 -0.25 9.30 -11.89
C GLY A 152 -0.93 10.29 -12.83
N ARG A 153 -1.10 9.93 -14.12
CA ARG A 153 -1.86 10.73 -15.09
C ARG A 153 -3.33 10.85 -14.68
N HIS A 154 -3.96 9.76 -14.25
CA HIS A 154 -5.34 9.79 -13.76
C HIS A 154 -5.52 10.57 -12.45
N MET A 155 -4.45 10.74 -11.67
CA MET A 155 -4.41 11.59 -10.49
C MET A 155 -4.11 13.07 -10.82
N GLY A 156 -3.74 13.39 -12.06
CA GLY A 156 -3.37 14.74 -12.48
C GLY A 156 -1.97 15.19 -12.03
N ILE A 157 -1.09 14.23 -11.73
CA ILE A 157 0.30 14.49 -11.32
C ILE A 157 1.11 14.94 -12.54
N LYS A 158 1.92 15.99 -12.37
CA LYS A 158 2.77 16.57 -13.41
C LYS A 158 4.20 16.05 -13.31
N ASP A 159 4.94 16.18 -14.42
CA ASP A 159 6.38 15.89 -14.50
C ASP A 159 6.75 14.44 -14.14
N ILE A 160 5.87 13.50 -14.47
CA ILE A 160 6.05 12.07 -14.20
C ILE A 160 7.23 11.51 -15.03
N PRO A 161 8.29 10.96 -14.40
CA PRO A 161 9.46 10.41 -15.10
C PRO A 161 9.11 9.34 -16.13
N ALA A 162 9.82 9.36 -17.27
CA ALA A 162 9.57 8.48 -18.41
C ALA A 162 9.77 6.99 -18.10
N ASP A 163 10.72 6.67 -17.22
CA ASP A 163 11.18 5.32 -16.93
C ASP A 163 11.54 5.14 -15.45
N TYR A 164 11.90 3.91 -15.08
CA TYR A 164 12.27 3.54 -13.73
C TYR A 164 13.49 4.32 -13.21
N ALA A 165 14.48 4.58 -14.06
CA ALA A 165 15.70 5.30 -13.68
C ALA A 165 15.37 6.74 -13.25
N GLY A 166 14.50 7.41 -13.98
CA GLY A 166 14.00 8.73 -13.63
C GLY A 166 13.19 8.74 -12.32
N PHE A 167 12.33 7.75 -12.11
CA PHE A 167 11.62 7.59 -10.83
C PHE A 167 12.57 7.36 -9.66
N ARG A 168 13.59 6.52 -9.84
CA ARG A 168 14.60 6.24 -8.81
C ARG A 168 15.42 7.49 -8.48
N ALA A 169 15.86 8.24 -9.48
CA ALA A 169 16.60 9.49 -9.28
C ALA A 169 15.77 10.55 -8.55
N TYR A 170 14.50 10.72 -8.94
CA TYR A 170 13.57 11.63 -8.26
C TYR A 170 13.33 11.20 -6.81
N PHE A 171 13.06 9.90 -6.58
CA PHE A 171 12.89 9.36 -5.24
C PHE A 171 14.11 9.62 -4.35
N GLU A 172 15.33 9.28 -4.82
CA GLU A 172 16.55 9.43 -4.01
C GLU A 172 16.86 10.90 -3.69
N SER A 173 16.70 11.80 -4.67
CA SER A 173 16.91 13.24 -4.49
C SER A 173 15.86 13.89 -3.59
N TYR A 174 14.58 13.57 -3.79
CA TYR A 174 13.49 14.11 -2.96
C TYR A 174 13.67 13.71 -1.49
N GLU A 175 14.05 12.46 -1.22
CA GLU A 175 14.35 12.05 0.14
C GLU A 175 15.58 12.77 0.68
N ALA A 176 16.66 12.90 -0.10
CA ALA A 176 17.88 13.62 0.29
C ALA A 176 17.59 15.04 0.75
N GLU A 177 16.68 15.72 0.07
CA GLU A 177 16.30 17.10 0.35
C GLU A 177 15.27 17.22 1.49
N HIS A 178 14.26 16.35 1.54
CA HIS A 178 13.07 16.57 2.36
C HIS A 178 12.96 15.70 3.61
N PHE A 179 13.75 14.63 3.77
CA PHE A 179 13.65 13.80 4.98
C PHE A 179 14.10 14.57 6.21
N ALA A 180 13.17 14.75 7.14
CA ALA A 180 13.42 15.45 8.39
C ALA A 180 12.40 15.07 9.45
N TYR A 181 12.69 15.45 10.69
CA TYR A 181 11.77 15.26 11.80
C TYR A 181 10.54 16.15 11.68
N SER A 182 9.37 15.58 11.96
CA SER A 182 8.11 16.29 12.17
C SER A 182 7.35 15.60 13.31
N GLU A 183 6.58 16.35 14.10
CA GLU A 183 5.81 15.79 15.22
C GLU A 183 4.66 14.93 14.67
N GLY A 184 3.97 15.43 13.63
CA GLY A 184 2.96 14.65 12.90
C GLY A 184 3.51 13.35 12.35
N GLY A 185 4.64 13.41 11.64
CA GLY A 185 5.29 12.22 11.08
C GLY A 185 5.70 11.21 12.15
N ARG A 186 6.25 11.67 13.28
CA ARG A 186 6.58 10.82 14.44
C ARG A 186 5.35 10.07 14.97
N ARG A 187 4.25 10.78 15.21
CA ARG A 187 3.00 10.20 15.74
C ARG A 187 2.39 9.19 14.77
N THR A 188 2.33 9.53 13.48
CA THR A 188 1.84 8.63 12.43
C THR A 188 2.70 7.37 12.32
N SER A 189 4.02 7.52 12.42
CA SER A 189 4.99 6.42 12.42
C SER A 189 4.77 5.47 13.59
N ASP A 190 4.61 5.99 14.81
CA ASP A 190 4.33 5.17 16.00
C ASP A 190 3.01 4.40 15.90
N ALA A 191 1.93 5.09 15.53
CA ALA A 191 0.64 4.45 15.38
C ALA A 191 0.65 3.35 14.29
N THR A 192 1.42 3.56 13.22
CA THR A 192 1.61 2.57 12.16
C THR A 192 2.40 1.34 12.65
N LEU A 193 3.45 1.53 13.45
CA LEU A 193 4.16 0.39 14.05
C LEU A 193 3.27 -0.38 15.01
N ASP A 194 2.46 0.32 15.80
CA ASP A 194 1.58 -0.29 16.80
C ASP A 194 0.50 -1.16 16.15
N ILE A 195 -0.10 -0.72 15.02
CA ILE A 195 -1.06 -1.55 14.27
C ILE A 195 -0.37 -2.78 13.65
N MET A 196 0.81 -2.62 13.05
CA MET A 196 1.56 -3.74 12.46
C MET A 196 1.94 -4.79 13.50
N VAL A 197 2.42 -4.35 14.68
CA VAL A 197 2.72 -5.24 15.81
C VAL A 197 1.43 -5.86 16.37
N GLY A 198 0.33 -5.10 16.35
CA GLY A 198 -0.99 -5.52 16.81
C GLY A 198 -1.58 -6.73 16.07
N PHE A 199 -1.15 -6.97 14.83
CA PHE A 199 -1.56 -8.15 14.06
C PHE A 199 -1.04 -9.48 14.63
N TYR A 200 0.00 -9.44 15.45
CA TYR A 200 0.58 -10.62 16.06
C TYR A 200 0.00 -10.90 17.47
N PRO A 201 -0.09 -12.19 17.87
CA PRO A 201 -0.41 -12.58 19.24
C PRO A 201 0.45 -11.85 20.28
N ARG A 202 -0.15 -11.52 21.43
CA ARG A 202 0.49 -10.68 22.47
C ARG A 202 1.90 -11.14 22.87
N TRP A 203 2.13 -12.46 22.90
CA TRP A 203 3.41 -13.05 23.27
C TRP A 203 4.52 -12.88 22.22
N GLN A 204 4.18 -12.63 20.94
CA GLN A 204 5.16 -12.37 19.88
C GLN A 204 5.55 -10.90 19.75
N ARG A 205 4.68 -9.97 20.20
CA ARG A 205 4.84 -8.52 20.02
C ARG A 205 6.20 -7.95 20.46
N PRO A 206 6.79 -8.38 21.60
CA PRO A 206 8.11 -7.90 22.01
C PRO A 206 9.24 -8.23 21.03
N LEU A 207 9.09 -9.26 20.21
CA LEU A 207 10.06 -9.64 19.17
C LEU A 207 9.78 -8.95 17.83
N ILE A 208 8.50 -8.73 17.50
CA ILE A 208 8.11 -8.13 16.22
C ILE A 208 8.53 -6.66 16.15
N ARG A 209 8.35 -5.87 17.21
CA ARG A 209 8.74 -4.45 17.18
C ARG A 209 10.22 -4.25 16.83
N PRO A 210 11.20 -4.84 17.55
CA PRO A 210 12.60 -4.66 17.20
C PRO A 210 12.97 -5.31 15.86
N PHE A 211 12.27 -6.38 15.46
CA PHE A 211 12.41 -6.96 14.13
C PHE A 211 12.05 -5.93 13.04
N THR A 212 10.87 -5.32 13.12
CA THR A 212 10.39 -4.29 12.17
C THR A 212 11.32 -3.08 12.16
N MET A 213 11.77 -2.61 13.33
CA MET A 213 12.74 -1.52 13.43
C MET A 213 14.06 -1.87 12.72
N GLY A 214 14.51 -3.12 12.80
CA GLY A 214 15.70 -3.60 12.07
C GLY A 214 15.59 -3.56 10.55
N LEU A 215 14.36 -3.46 9.99
CA LEU A 215 14.12 -3.32 8.55
C LEU A 215 14.07 -1.86 8.07
N LEU A 216 13.87 -0.89 8.97
CA LEU A 216 13.90 0.53 8.63
C LEU A 216 15.33 0.96 8.32
N ASP A 217 15.56 1.70 7.25
CA ASP A 217 16.90 2.24 6.98
C ASP A 217 17.31 3.32 7.98
N ASP A 218 18.60 3.66 8.01
CA ASP A 218 19.13 4.64 8.96
C ASP A 218 18.51 6.03 8.79
N ARG A 219 18.11 6.40 7.57
CA ARG A 219 17.51 7.72 7.29
C ARG A 219 16.14 7.85 7.93
N LEU A 220 15.32 6.79 7.88
CA LEU A 220 14.03 6.75 8.56
C LEU A 220 14.20 6.74 10.08
N VAL A 221 15.13 5.92 10.61
CA VAL A 221 15.42 5.88 12.06
C VAL A 221 15.83 7.27 12.56
N GLU A 222 16.67 7.98 11.81
CA GLU A 222 17.09 9.35 12.12
C GLU A 222 15.96 10.37 11.99
N ALA A 223 15.22 10.36 10.88
CA ALA A 223 14.11 11.30 10.64
C ALA A 223 13.03 11.19 11.73
N PHE A 224 12.70 9.98 12.15
CA PHE A 224 11.74 9.76 13.24
C PHE A 224 12.35 9.84 14.64
N ARG A 225 13.67 10.05 14.77
CA ARG A 225 14.38 10.04 16.07
C ARG A 225 14.08 8.77 16.88
N TYR A 226 14.03 7.63 16.21
CA TYR A 226 13.92 6.33 16.86
C TYR A 226 15.26 5.95 17.51
N ASP A 227 15.19 5.17 18.58
CA ASP A 227 16.37 4.48 19.09
C ASP A 227 16.93 3.55 18.01
N ARG A 228 18.25 3.62 17.80
CA ARG A 228 18.90 2.80 16.78
C ARG A 228 18.71 1.31 17.11
N PRO A 229 18.22 0.49 16.16
CA PRO A 229 18.12 -0.95 16.40
C PRO A 229 19.48 -1.54 16.71
N SER A 230 19.53 -2.53 17.59
CA SER A 230 20.79 -3.20 17.93
C SER A 230 21.43 -3.84 16.69
N ARG A 231 22.76 -4.02 16.73
CA ARG A 231 23.50 -4.70 15.64
C ARG A 231 22.92 -6.08 15.31
N PHE A 232 22.40 -6.77 16.32
CA PHE A 232 21.69 -8.03 16.15
C PHE A 232 20.48 -7.87 15.23
N TRP A 233 19.54 -6.96 15.54
CA TRP A 233 18.33 -6.78 14.73
C TRP A 233 18.62 -6.20 13.34
N ARG A 234 19.63 -5.32 13.23
CA ARG A 234 20.14 -4.82 11.93
C ARG A 234 20.59 -5.95 10.99
N ALA A 235 21.12 -7.05 11.53
CA ALA A 235 21.55 -8.20 10.73
C ALA A 235 20.45 -9.27 10.62
N ALA A 236 19.77 -9.57 11.72
CA ALA A 236 18.81 -10.66 11.83
C ALA A 236 17.54 -10.39 11.02
N SER A 237 17.00 -9.16 11.04
CA SER A 237 15.74 -8.89 10.34
C SER A 237 15.86 -9.06 8.82
N PRO A 238 16.82 -8.42 8.13
CA PRO A 238 17.04 -8.67 6.71
C PRO A 238 17.41 -10.13 6.42
N GLY A 239 18.21 -10.75 7.29
CA GLY A 239 18.61 -12.15 7.16
C GLY A 239 17.41 -13.11 7.17
N ALA A 240 16.46 -12.90 8.06
CA ALA A 240 15.24 -13.71 8.15
C ALA A 240 14.34 -13.55 6.92
N VAL A 241 14.19 -12.33 6.40
CA VAL A 241 13.39 -12.09 5.19
C VAL A 241 14.05 -12.75 3.96
N ARG A 242 15.38 -12.68 3.83
CA ARG A 242 16.11 -13.42 2.79
C ARG A 242 16.01 -14.94 2.94
N LEU A 243 16.01 -15.45 4.17
CA LEU A 243 15.78 -16.87 4.42
C LEU A 243 14.36 -17.28 3.98
N ARG A 244 13.34 -16.50 4.34
CA ARG A 244 11.97 -16.69 3.85
C ARG A 244 11.96 -16.74 2.32
N ALA A 245 12.62 -15.79 1.65
CA ALA A 245 12.68 -15.73 0.19
C ALA A 245 13.23 -17.04 -0.42
N ARG A 246 14.31 -17.59 0.16
CA ARG A 246 14.89 -18.87 -0.26
C ARG A 246 13.94 -20.03 -0.03
N ILE A 247 13.20 -20.05 1.08
CA ILE A 247 12.18 -21.09 1.34
C ILE A 247 11.05 -21.01 0.32
N VAL A 248 10.53 -19.80 0.06
CA VAL A 248 9.44 -19.56 -0.89
C VAL A 248 9.82 -19.99 -2.31
N ARG A 249 11.09 -19.89 -2.70
CA ARG A 249 11.60 -20.35 -4.00
C ARG A 249 11.29 -21.84 -4.26
N PHE A 250 11.28 -22.67 -3.22
CA PHE A 250 11.04 -24.11 -3.33
C PHE A 250 9.59 -24.51 -3.04
N MET A 251 8.74 -23.57 -2.65
CA MET A 251 7.30 -23.83 -2.47
C MET A 251 6.59 -23.94 -3.83
N PRO A 252 5.42 -24.63 -3.89
CA PRO A 252 4.57 -24.60 -5.06
C PRO A 252 4.16 -23.16 -5.43
N PRO A 253 4.11 -22.81 -6.73
CA PRO A 253 3.68 -21.49 -7.15
C PRO A 253 2.18 -21.30 -6.92
N ARG A 254 1.74 -20.04 -6.81
CA ARG A 254 0.36 -19.70 -6.46
C ARG A 254 -0.57 -19.73 -7.67
N GLU A 255 -1.47 -20.70 -7.72
CA GLU A 255 -2.45 -20.84 -8.81
C GLU A 255 -3.62 -19.85 -8.69
N LYS A 256 -4.14 -19.64 -7.46
CA LYS A 256 -5.25 -18.72 -7.20
C LYS A 256 -4.75 -17.34 -6.76
N PRO A 257 -5.28 -16.23 -7.30
CA PRO A 257 -4.84 -14.89 -6.92
C PRO A 257 -5.12 -14.62 -5.43
N ARG A 258 -4.25 -13.85 -4.79
CA ARG A 258 -4.44 -13.33 -3.42
C ARG A 258 -4.59 -11.81 -3.49
N TRP A 259 -5.81 -11.33 -3.26
CA TRP A 259 -6.13 -9.89 -3.22
C TRP A 259 -6.18 -9.35 -1.79
N ALA A 260 -6.14 -8.02 -1.63
CA ALA A 260 -6.10 -7.41 -0.30
C ALA A 260 -7.31 -7.79 0.57
N ARG A 261 -8.53 -7.89 0.01
CA ARG A 261 -9.73 -8.34 0.73
C ARG A 261 -9.63 -9.73 1.35
N MET A 262 -8.70 -10.56 0.88
CA MET A 262 -8.45 -11.92 1.39
C MET A 262 -7.43 -11.92 2.53
N ASN A 263 -6.89 -10.77 2.91
CA ASN A 263 -5.93 -10.64 3.99
C ASN A 263 -6.66 -10.64 5.34
N PRO A 264 -6.35 -11.56 6.27
CA PRO A 264 -7.00 -11.61 7.59
C PRO A 264 -6.73 -10.39 8.47
N ASN A 265 -5.79 -9.52 8.09
CA ASN A 265 -5.55 -8.26 8.77
C ASN A 265 -6.49 -7.13 8.33
N ILE A 266 -7.29 -7.33 7.28
CA ILE A 266 -8.42 -6.46 6.95
C ILE A 266 -9.59 -6.86 7.86
N ARG A 267 -9.96 -5.96 8.78
CA ARG A 267 -10.89 -6.23 9.89
C ARG A 267 -12.05 -5.24 9.97
N SER A 268 -11.92 -4.07 9.33
CA SER A 268 -12.89 -2.98 9.39
C SER A 268 -14.14 -3.21 8.54
N TYR A 269 -14.14 -4.19 7.63
CA TYR A 269 -15.21 -4.43 6.66
C TYR A 269 -15.69 -5.89 6.63
N PRO A 270 -16.19 -6.44 7.75
CA PRO A 270 -16.61 -7.85 7.83
C PRO A 270 -17.77 -8.20 6.88
N ASP A 271 -18.67 -7.24 6.62
CA ASP A 271 -19.84 -7.42 5.75
C ASP A 271 -19.56 -7.03 4.28
N GLY A 272 -18.29 -6.78 3.95
CA GLY A 272 -17.87 -6.32 2.63
C GLY A 272 -17.85 -4.79 2.48
N PHE A 273 -17.53 -4.34 1.26
CA PHE A 273 -17.39 -2.92 0.96
C PHE A 273 -17.61 -2.60 -0.53
N HIS A 274 -18.01 -1.35 -0.79
CA HIS A 274 -17.96 -0.73 -2.11
C HIS A 274 -16.88 0.36 -2.14
N PRO A 275 -16.03 0.47 -3.19
CA PRO A 275 -14.89 1.39 -3.18
C PRO A 275 -15.28 2.86 -3.01
N SER A 276 -16.45 3.27 -3.53
CA SER A 276 -16.96 4.64 -3.37
C SER A 276 -17.45 4.98 -1.95
N ARG A 277 -17.61 3.97 -1.09
CA ARG A 277 -18.22 4.10 0.24
C ARG A 277 -17.21 3.98 1.39
N ILE A 278 -15.92 3.74 1.11
CA ILE A 278 -14.87 3.59 2.14
C ILE A 278 -13.92 4.79 2.20
N GLY A 279 -13.12 4.87 3.26
CA GLY A 279 -12.27 6.03 3.54
C GLY A 279 -12.97 7.12 4.36
N THR A 280 -12.44 8.33 4.26
CA THR A 280 -12.95 9.53 4.93
C THR A 280 -13.69 10.43 3.95
N PHE A 281 -14.60 11.27 4.45
CA PHE A 281 -15.35 12.28 3.70
C PHE A 281 -15.13 13.65 4.36
N PRO A 282 -14.00 14.31 4.08
CA PRO A 282 -13.71 15.66 4.60
C PRO A 282 -14.72 16.70 4.10
N GLN A 283 -14.72 17.90 4.72
CA GLN A 283 -15.61 18.99 4.30
C GLN A 283 -15.42 19.34 2.82
N GLY A 284 -16.54 19.52 2.09
CA GLY A 284 -16.55 19.76 0.65
C GLY A 284 -16.34 18.52 -0.23
N CYS A 285 -16.01 17.36 0.35
CA CYS A 285 -15.98 16.10 -0.38
C CYS A 285 -17.41 15.62 -0.68
N PRO A 286 -17.74 15.29 -1.94
CA PRO A 286 -19.02 14.66 -2.27
C PRO A 286 -19.22 13.37 -1.47
N VAL A 287 -20.44 13.22 -0.92
CA VAL A 287 -20.90 12.01 -0.23
C VAL A 287 -22.00 11.40 -1.12
N PRO A 288 -22.01 10.08 -1.37
CA PRO A 288 -23.13 9.44 -2.04
C PRO A 288 -24.45 9.79 -1.33
N HIS A 289 -25.50 10.11 -2.10
CA HIS A 289 -26.76 10.62 -1.53
C HIS A 289 -27.44 9.65 -0.55
N ASP A 290 -27.15 8.36 -0.66
CA ASP A 290 -27.66 7.28 0.16
C ASP A 290 -26.68 6.81 1.26
N LEU A 291 -25.51 7.45 1.40
CA LEU A 291 -24.51 7.08 2.39
C LEU A 291 -24.71 7.89 3.69
N ALA A 292 -25.14 7.20 4.75
CA ALA A 292 -25.13 7.79 6.09
C ALA A 292 -23.69 7.84 6.64
N THR A 293 -23.30 8.98 7.20
CA THR A 293 -21.97 9.22 7.76
C THR A 293 -22.05 9.72 9.19
N VAL A 294 -21.06 9.38 10.01
CA VAL A 294 -20.88 9.91 11.37
C VAL A 294 -19.63 10.80 11.43
N ASP A 295 -19.61 11.73 12.37
CA ASP A 295 -18.43 12.54 12.62
C ASP A 295 -17.29 11.66 13.13
N ALA A 296 -16.14 11.74 12.47
CA ALA A 296 -14.92 11.14 12.97
C ALA A 296 -14.19 12.15 13.87
N PRO A 297 -13.33 11.67 14.78
CA PRO A 297 -12.46 12.56 15.54
C PRO A 297 -11.57 13.42 14.62
N ALA A 298 -11.23 12.96 13.41
CA ALA A 298 -10.45 13.71 12.44
C ALA A 298 -11.03 15.11 12.11
N GLU A 299 -10.15 16.05 11.76
CA GLU A 299 -10.44 17.47 11.50
C GLU A 299 -11.61 17.69 10.51
N GLY A 300 -12.85 17.72 11.03
CA GLY A 300 -14.07 17.90 10.24
C GLY A 300 -14.40 16.79 9.24
N ALA A 301 -13.74 15.63 9.32
CA ALA A 301 -13.99 14.52 8.42
C ALA A 301 -15.13 13.63 8.94
N ARG A 302 -15.99 13.21 8.01
CA ARG A 302 -17.03 12.22 8.28
C ARG A 302 -16.60 10.85 7.78
N VAL A 303 -17.11 9.80 8.37
CA VAL A 303 -16.83 8.41 7.98
C VAL A 303 -18.14 7.66 7.80
N PRO A 304 -18.17 6.58 7.00
CA PRO A 304 -19.37 5.76 6.86
C PRO A 304 -19.90 5.33 8.23
N ALA A 305 -21.21 5.44 8.44
CA ALA A 305 -21.81 4.87 9.65
C ALA A 305 -21.66 3.34 9.63
N PRO A 306 -21.71 2.66 10.80
CA PRO A 306 -21.64 1.20 10.86
C PRO A 306 -22.60 0.52 9.88
N GLY A 307 -22.09 -0.44 9.09
CA GLY A 307 -22.88 -1.17 8.07
C GLY A 307 -23.09 -0.43 6.74
N GLN A 308 -22.64 0.81 6.59
CA GLN A 308 -22.84 1.61 5.36
C GLN A 308 -21.71 1.47 4.33
N ALA A 309 -20.66 0.72 4.65
CA ALA A 309 -19.52 0.53 3.76
C ALA A 309 -19.84 -0.40 2.57
N ALA A 310 -20.78 -1.33 2.74
CA ALA A 310 -21.28 -2.21 1.68
C ALA A 310 -22.44 -1.54 0.90
N ASP A 311 -22.77 -2.07 -0.27
CA ASP A 311 -23.92 -1.59 -1.02
C ASP A 311 -25.23 -1.96 -0.31
N ALA A 312 -26.21 -1.06 -0.33
CA ALA A 312 -27.56 -1.36 0.18
C ALA A 312 -28.23 -2.54 -0.55
N ALA A 313 -27.76 -2.91 -1.74
CA ALA A 313 -28.33 -3.96 -2.59
C ALA A 313 -27.76 -5.38 -2.35
N SER A 314 -26.75 -5.58 -1.49
CA SER A 314 -26.18 -6.92 -1.24
C SER A 314 -26.91 -7.73 -0.16
N GLY A 315 -28.06 -7.25 0.34
CA GLY A 315 -28.92 -7.94 1.32
C GLY A 315 -29.80 -9.06 0.75
N GLY A 316 -29.35 -9.81 -0.25
CA GLY A 316 -30.03 -11.03 -0.73
C GLY A 316 -29.47 -12.27 -0.04
N PRO A 317 -30.30 -13.26 0.38
CA PRO A 317 -29.82 -14.41 1.14
C PRO A 317 -28.81 -15.22 0.32
N ALA A 318 -27.73 -15.65 0.97
CA ALA A 318 -26.76 -16.57 0.41
C ALA A 318 -27.43 -17.92 0.11
N SER A 319 -27.94 -18.08 -1.12
CA SER A 319 -28.34 -19.37 -1.66
C SER A 319 -27.11 -20.08 -2.21
N GLY A 320 -26.72 -21.19 -1.59
CA GLY A 320 -25.70 -22.07 -2.16
C GLY A 320 -24.96 -22.94 -1.14
N GLY A 321 -25.67 -23.67 -0.29
CA GLY A 321 -25.09 -24.87 0.32
C GLY A 321 -25.06 -25.99 -0.74
N PRO A 322 -23.93 -26.67 -0.97
CA PRO A 322 -23.95 -27.87 -1.80
C PRO A 322 -24.48 -29.04 -0.97
N ASP A 323 -25.52 -29.69 -1.50
CA ASP A 323 -25.87 -31.06 -1.17
C ASP A 323 -24.64 -31.96 -1.29
N ARG A 324 -24.20 -32.53 -0.17
CA ARG A 324 -23.74 -33.92 -0.02
C ARG A 324 -23.96 -34.38 1.41
#